data_AF-A0A2S7STR8-F1
#
_entry.id   AF-A0A2S7STR8-F1
#
_cell.length_a   1.000
_cell.length_b   1.000
_cell.length_c   1.000
_cell.angle_alpha   90.00
_cell.angle_beta   90.00
_cell.angle_gamma   90.00
#
_symmetry.space_group_name_H-M   'P 1'
#
loop_
_entity.id
_entity.type
_entity.pdbx_description
1 polymer ?
#
loop_
_entity_poly.entity_id
_entity_poly.type
_entity_poly.pdbx_seq_one_letter_code
_entity_poly.pdbx_strand_id
1 'polypeptide(L)' 'MTTDHNIHGTELDNPVDIELNKPSKSRFLFLLGFFGFFIFAWAGCYNLHEHGYKKNDNITVPDNTLYEPKYK' A
#
# COMPACT_ATOMS: atom_id res chain seq x y z
N MET A 1 13.98 53.44 -17.74
CA MET A 1 14.44 53.32 -16.34
C MET A 1 14.16 51.91 -15.91
N THR A 2 15.22 51.10 -15.79
CA THR A 2 15.18 49.70 -15.36
C THR A 2 15.19 49.66 -13.85
N THR A 3 14.13 49.13 -13.24
CA THR A 3 14.06 48.95 -11.79
C THR A 3 14.59 47.56 -11.46
N ASP A 4 15.85 47.49 -11.05
CA ASP A 4 16.44 46.29 -10.45
C ASP A 4 15.88 46.11 -9.03
N HIS A 5 15.10 45.05 -8.83
CA HIS A 5 14.64 44.62 -7.50
C HIS A 5 15.60 43.57 -6.91
N ASN A 6 16.89 43.91 -6.76
CA ASN A 6 17.81 43.12 -5.94
C ASN A 6 17.73 43.61 -4.49
N ILE A 7 16.61 43.32 -3.82
CA ILE A 7 16.54 43.40 -2.36
C ILE A 7 17.07 42.07 -1.84
N HIS A 8 18.35 42.03 -1.48
CA HIS A 8 18.91 40.99 -0.62
C HIS A 8 18.34 41.18 0.79
N GLY A 9 17.06 40.85 0.94
CA GLY A 9 16.38 40.88 2.23
C GLY A 9 16.98 39.80 3.10
N THR A 10 17.37 40.17 4.32
CA THR A 10 17.65 39.21 5.38
C THR A 10 16.44 38.29 5.49
N GLU A 11 16.57 37.04 5.04
CA GLU A 11 15.59 35.98 5.30
C GLU A 11 15.50 35.82 6.82
N LEU A 12 14.47 36.42 7.41
CA LEU A 12 14.13 36.19 8.81
C LEU A 12 13.47 34.81 8.83
N ASP A 13 14.21 33.82 9.36
CA ASP A 13 13.73 32.44 9.47
C ASP A 13 12.47 32.40 10.33
N ASN A 14 11.32 32.27 9.66
CA ASN A 14 10.01 32.26 10.30
C ASN A 14 9.61 30.80 10.56
N PRO A 15 9.49 30.37 11.83
CA PRO A 15 9.16 28.97 12.15
C PRO A 15 7.80 28.55 11.56
N VAL A 16 6.90 29.51 11.30
CA VAL A 16 5.58 29.26 10.72
C VAL A 16 5.68 28.77 9.27
N ASP A 17 6.74 29.11 8.53
CA ASP A 17 6.89 28.68 7.13
C ASP A 17 7.09 27.16 7.03
N ILE A 18 7.74 26.57 8.03
CA ILE A 18 7.92 25.13 8.15
C ILE A 18 6.62 24.46 8.62
N GLU A 19 5.96 25.03 9.64
CA GLU A 19 4.77 24.44 10.24
C GLU A 19 3.53 24.50 9.34
N LEU A 20 3.39 25.55 8.52
CA LEU A 20 2.24 25.78 7.65
C LEU A 20 2.44 25.28 6.21
N ASN A 21 3.58 24.66 5.91
CA ASN A 21 3.88 24.12 4.59
C ASN A 21 2.93 22.97 4.19
N LYS A 22 1.83 23.33 3.52
CA LYS A 22 0.82 22.39 3.02
C LYS A 22 1.36 21.30 2.08
N PRO A 23 2.19 21.60 1.05
CA PRO A 23 2.69 20.56 0.15
C PRO A 23 3.64 19.57 0.84
N SER A 24 4.36 19.97 1.89
CA SER A 24 5.16 19.02 2.68
C SER A 24 4.27 18.02 3.44
N LYS A 25 3.21 18.49 4.10
CA LYS A 25 2.27 17.63 4.83
C LYS A 25 1.50 16.68 3.91
N SER A 26 1.09 17.13 2.71
CA SER A 26 0.39 16.26 1.77
C SER A 26 1.26 15.12 1.24
N ARG A 27 2.55 15.37 0.98
CA ARG A 27 3.52 14.33 0.60
C ARG A 27 3.71 13.29 1.70
N PHE A 28 3.79 13.72 2.95
CA PHE A 28 3.86 12.80 4.09
C PHE A 28 2.63 11.91 4.18
N LEU A 29 1.42 12.49 4.10
CA LEU A 29 0.17 11.73 4.14
C LEU A 29 0.03 10.77 2.95
N PHE A 30 0.48 11.18 1.77
CA PHE A 30 0.53 10.30 0.60
C PHE A 30 1.45 9.09 0.84
N LEU A 31 2.67 9.31 1.33
CA LEU A 31 3.61 8.23 1.62
C LEU A 31 3.06 7.31 2.71
N LEU A 32 2.52 7.87 3.80
CA LEU A 32 1.92 7.10 4.88
C LEU A 32 0.76 6.22 4.37
N GLY A 33 -0.14 6.80 3.57
CA GLY A 33 -1.25 6.06 2.97
C GLY A 33 -0.78 4.99 1.99
N PHE A 34 0.14 5.34 1.09
CA PHE A 34 0.69 4.41 0.10
C PHE A 34 1.39 3.23 0.78
N PHE A 35 2.25 3.47 1.76
CA PHE A 35 2.92 2.41 2.51
C PHE A 35 1.94 1.58 3.34
N GLY A 36 0.92 2.20 3.94
CA GLY A 36 -0.15 1.48 4.64
C GLY A 36 -0.89 0.50 3.72
N PHE A 37 -1.33 0.98 2.55
CA PHE A 37 -1.97 0.13 1.54
C PHE A 37 -1.02 -0.93 0.98
N PHE A 38 0.24 -0.59 0.75
CA PHE A 38 1.25 -1.51 0.23
C PHE A 38 1.50 -2.68 1.19
N ILE A 39 1.71 -2.38 2.49
CA ILE A 39 1.91 -3.41 3.51
C ILE A 39 0.63 -4.25 3.70
N PHE A 40 -0.55 -3.63 3.68
CA PHE A 40 -1.82 -4.35 3.76
C PHE A 40 -2.01 -5.33 2.60
N ALA A 41 -1.79 -4.88 1.37
CA ALA A 41 -1.87 -5.74 0.18
C ALA A 41 -0.84 -6.86 0.24
N TRP A 42 0.41 -6.56 0.62
CA TRP A 42 1.46 -7.55 0.79
C TRP A 42 1.08 -8.62 1.82
N ALA A 43 0.65 -8.21 3.01
CA ALA A 43 0.24 -9.12 4.07
C ALA A 43 -0.96 -9.98 3.65
N GLY A 44 -1.93 -9.39 2.94
CA GLY A 44 -3.07 -10.10 2.37
C GLY A 44 -2.65 -11.17 1.36
N CYS A 45 -1.76 -10.83 0.42
CA CYS A 45 -1.22 -11.78 -0.55
C CYS A 45 -0.42 -12.91 0.12
N TYR A 46 0.39 -12.59 1.12
CA TYR A 46 1.16 -13.59 1.88
C TYR A 46 0.23 -14.57 2.61
N ASN A 47 -0.77 -14.06 3.32
CA ASN A 47 -1.72 -14.89 4.05
C ASN A 47 -2.53 -15.81 3.12
N LEU A 48 -2.93 -15.29 1.94
CA LEU A 48 -3.61 -16.08 0.93
C LEU A 48 -2.72 -17.17 0.33
N HIS A 49 -1.43 -16.89 0.13
CA HIS A 49 -0.46 -17.88 -0.32
C HIS A 49 -0.24 -18.98 0.72
N GLU A 50 -0.11 -18.63 1.99
CA GLU A 50 0.08 -19.59 3.09
C GLU A 50 -1.13 -20.53 3.26
N HIS A 51 -2.33 -19.99 3.14
CA HIS A 51 -3.59 -20.73 3.19
C HIS A 51 -4.09 -21.16 1.79
N GLY A 52 -3.18 -21.18 0.81
CA GLY A 52 -3.48 -21.66 -0.53
C GLY A 52 -4.00 -23.09 -0.48
N TYR A 53 -4.87 -23.44 -1.43
CA TYR A 53 -5.44 -24.78 -1.54
C TYR A 53 -4.32 -25.82 -1.60
N LYS A 54 -4.23 -26.65 -0.56
CA LYS A 54 -3.33 -27.80 -0.53
C LYS A 54 -4.09 -28.96 -1.15
N LYS A 55 -3.58 -29.45 -2.28
CA LYS A 55 -4.11 -30.67 -2.90
C LYS A 55 -3.99 -31.80 -1.87
N ASN A 56 -5.13 -32.38 -1.51
CA ASN A 56 -5.15 -33.50 -0.59
C ASN A 56 -5.14 -34.77 -1.44
N ASP A 57 -3.98 -35.42 -1.55
CA ASP A 57 -3.81 -36.61 -2.39
C ASP A 57 -4.45 -37.87 -1.78
N ASN A 58 -4.89 -37.81 -0.51
CA ASN A 58 -5.47 -38.94 0.22
C ASN A 58 -6.96 -38.71 0.56
N ILE A 59 -7.74 -38.16 -0.38
CA ILE A 59 -9.19 -38.05 -0.21
C ILE A 59 -9.78 -39.41 -0.57
N THR A 60 -10.36 -40.11 0.42
CA THR A 60 -11.18 -41.30 0.15
C THR A 60 -12.47 -40.83 -0.51
N VAL A 61 -12.57 -40.96 -1.84
CA VAL A 61 -13.80 -40.66 -2.57
C VAL A 61 -14.89 -41.59 -2.03
N PRO A 62 -15.99 -41.07 -1.46
CA PRO A 62 -17.05 -41.93 -0.96
C PRO A 62 -17.72 -42.65 -2.13
N ASP A 63 -17.83 -43.97 -2.00
CA ASP A 63 -18.31 -44.85 -3.08
C ASP A 63 -19.81 -44.72 -3.39
N ASN A 64 -20.54 -43.86 -2.66
CA ASN A 64 -21.99 -43.74 -2.70
C ASN A 64 -22.53 -42.75 -3.76
N THR A 65 -21.68 -42.24 -4.67
CA THR A 65 -22.13 -41.39 -5.77
C THR A 65 -22.88 -42.23 -6.82
N LEU A 66 -24.12 -41.86 -7.14
CA LEU A 66 -24.97 -42.50 -8.17
C LEU A 66 -24.47 -42.34 -9.62
N TYR A 67 -23.30 -41.71 -9.83
CA TYR A 67 -22.80 -41.30 -11.15
C TYR A 67 -21.47 -41.98 -11.49
N GLU A 68 -21.37 -42.50 -12.70
CA GLU A 68 -20.13 -42.93 -13.35
C GLU A 68 -19.73 -41.88 -14.43
N PRO A 69 -18.44 -41.53 -14.59
CA PRO A 69 -17.26 -42.00 -13.86
C PRO A 69 -17.04 -41.26 -12.53
N LYS A 70 -16.38 -41.94 -11.57
CA LYS A 70 -15.92 -41.35 -10.32
C LYS A 70 -14.70 -40.47 -10.59
N TYR A 71 -14.84 -39.16 -10.43
CA TYR A 71 -13.72 -38.22 -10.54
C TYR A 71 -12.89 -38.24 -9.26
N LYS A 72 -11.56 -38.20 -9.41
CA LYS A 72 -10.61 -38.08 -8.30
C LYS A 72 -10.64 -36.68 -7.69
#